data_AF-A0A4S0IIU2-F1
#
_entry.id   AF-A0A4S0IIU2-F1
#
_cell.length_a   1.000
_cell.length_b   1.000
_cell.length_c   1.000
_cell.angle_alpha   90.00
_cell.angle_beta   90.00
_cell.angle_gamma   90.00
#
_symmetry.space_group_name_H-M   'P 1'
#
loop_
_entity.id
_entity.type
_entity.pdbx_description
1 polymer ?
#
loop_
_entity_poly.entity_id
_entity_poly.type
_entity_poly.pdbx_seq_one_letter_code
_entity_poly.pdbx_strand_id
1 'polypeptide(L)'
;LRLTFQRSAGGWDVSGQLDQGTAATGSVTFDGTGKLTGGGTLNVGGIAVDLSQLTGYASLDTASIASQNGAAAGALQGYSIAKDGTLVGTFSNGASLAIGRIALATFANPAGLEKTG
;
A
#
# COMPACT_ATOMS: atom_id res chain seq x y z
N LEU A 1 -10.22 1.31 -8.58
CA LEU A 1 -11.00 0.31 -7.81
C LEU A 1 -12.25 1.00 -7.26
N ARG A 2 -13.43 0.50 -7.62
CA ARG A 2 -14.72 0.96 -7.09
C ARG A 2 -15.36 -0.16 -6.29
N LEU A 3 -15.81 0.15 -5.08
CA LEU A 3 -16.61 -0.75 -4.24
C LEU A 3 -18.08 -0.33 -4.29
N THR A 4 -18.99 -1.29 -4.31
CA THR A 4 -20.44 -1.05 -4.25
C THR A 4 -21.05 -2.02 -3.26
N PHE A 5 -21.86 -1.49 -2.35
CA PHE A 5 -22.54 -2.24 -1.30
C PHE A 5 -24.03 -2.23 -1.60
N GLN A 6 -24.65 -3.39 -1.64
CA GLN A 6 -26.08 -3.56 -1.84
C GLN A 6 -26.66 -4.36 -0.69
N ARG A 7 -27.68 -3.82 -0.03
CA ARG A 7 -28.32 -4.50 1.10
C ARG A 7 -29.03 -5.78 0.64
N SER A 8 -28.83 -6.87 1.37
CA SER A 8 -29.47 -8.17 1.12
C SER A 8 -30.27 -8.62 2.34
N ALA A 9 -30.98 -9.75 2.25
CA ALA A 9 -31.84 -10.25 3.32
C ALA A 9 -31.07 -10.65 4.60
N GLY A 10 -29.77 -10.95 4.48
CA GLY A 10 -28.92 -11.41 5.59
C GLY A 10 -27.67 -10.56 5.85
N GLY A 11 -27.52 -9.43 5.17
CA GLY A 11 -26.32 -8.60 5.26
C GLY A 11 -26.17 -7.65 4.07
N TRP A 12 -24.98 -7.60 3.49
CA TRP A 12 -24.68 -6.79 2.32
C TRP A 12 -23.88 -7.56 1.29
N ASP A 13 -24.30 -7.47 0.04
CA ASP A 13 -23.50 -7.89 -1.10
C ASP A 13 -22.51 -6.78 -1.43
N VAL A 14 -21.26 -7.15 -1.60
CA VAL A 14 -20.14 -6.26 -1.91
C VAL A 14 -19.62 -6.64 -3.28
N SER A 15 -19.58 -5.67 -4.18
CA SER A 15 -18.89 -5.83 -5.47
C SER A 15 -17.71 -4.86 -5.55
N GLY A 16 -16.60 -5.36 -6.06
CA GLY A 16 -15.41 -4.59 -6.37
C GLY A 16 -15.11 -4.66 -7.85
N GLN A 17 -14.87 -3.51 -8.48
CA GLN A 17 -14.59 -3.41 -9.91
C GLN A 17 -13.33 -2.57 -10.16
N LEU A 18 -12.42 -3.10 -10.98
CA LEU A 18 -11.31 -2.34 -11.54
C LEU A 18 -11.69 -1.79 -12.92
N ASP A 19 -11.07 -0.69 -13.33
CA ASP A 19 -11.42 0.02 -14.58
C ASP A 19 -11.21 -0.86 -15.84
N GLN A 20 -10.39 -1.92 -15.73
CA GLN A 20 -10.10 -2.90 -16.77
C GLN A 20 -11.06 -4.11 -16.78
N GLY A 21 -12.22 -4.02 -16.12
CA GLY A 21 -13.28 -5.05 -16.16
C GLY A 21 -13.13 -6.21 -15.17
N THR A 22 -11.98 -6.34 -14.49
CA THR A 22 -11.81 -7.32 -13.40
C THR A 22 -12.75 -6.97 -12.25
N ALA A 23 -13.65 -7.90 -11.93
CA ALA A 23 -14.60 -7.76 -10.85
C ALA A 23 -14.50 -8.92 -9.86
N ALA A 24 -14.82 -8.64 -8.60
CA ALA A 24 -15.04 -9.67 -7.58
C ALA A 24 -16.27 -9.32 -6.77
N THR A 25 -16.98 -10.35 -6.30
CA THR A 25 -18.13 -10.21 -5.43
C THR A 25 -17.89 -10.97 -4.14
N GLY A 26 -18.47 -10.47 -3.06
CA GLY A 26 -18.50 -11.11 -1.75
C GLY A 26 -19.73 -10.66 -0.99
N SER A 27 -19.96 -11.24 0.17
CA SER A 27 -21.07 -10.88 1.04
C SER A 27 -20.55 -10.67 2.46
N VAL A 28 -20.91 -9.57 3.10
CA VAL A 28 -20.65 -9.32 4.52
C VAL A 28 -21.91 -9.56 5.34
N THR A 29 -21.76 -10.26 6.46
CA THR A 29 -22.86 -10.55 7.39
C THR A 29 -22.52 -10.01 8.78
N PHE A 30 -23.54 -9.55 9.51
CA PHE A 30 -23.40 -8.99 10.85
C PHE A 30 -24.26 -9.78 11.84
N ASP A 31 -23.82 -9.84 13.09
CA ASP A 31 -24.67 -10.32 14.19
C ASP A 31 -25.64 -9.24 14.69
N GLY A 32 -26.48 -9.59 15.67
CA GLY A 32 -27.44 -8.66 16.27
C GLY A 32 -26.81 -7.48 17.04
N THR A 33 -25.50 -7.49 17.24
CA THR A 33 -24.74 -6.37 17.83
C THR A 33 -24.09 -5.47 16.79
N GLY A 34 -24.26 -5.77 15.49
CA GLY A 34 -23.66 -5.04 14.38
C GLY A 34 -22.21 -5.42 14.11
N LYS A 35 -21.68 -6.45 14.77
CA LYS A 35 -20.32 -6.96 14.55
C LYS A 35 -20.28 -7.88 13.34
N LEU A 36 -19.25 -7.73 12.51
CA LEU A 36 -19.03 -8.58 11.35
C LEU A 36 -18.81 -10.04 11.76
N THR A 37 -19.56 -10.95 11.15
CA THR A 37 -19.50 -12.40 11.39
C THR A 37 -19.04 -13.20 10.18
N GLY A 38 -19.06 -12.61 8.99
CA GLY A 38 -18.65 -13.26 7.75
C GLY A 38 -18.27 -12.26 6.66
N GLY A 39 -17.36 -12.65 5.75
CA GLY A 39 -17.04 -11.86 4.55
C GLY A 39 -16.03 -10.73 4.71
N GLY A 40 -15.11 -10.80 5.69
CA GLY A 40 -14.20 -9.69 6.02
C GLY A 40 -13.08 -9.40 5.01
N THR A 41 -12.99 -10.12 3.89
CA THR A 41 -11.95 -9.87 2.88
C THR A 41 -12.51 -10.08 1.49
N LEU A 42 -12.22 -9.15 0.58
CA LEU A 42 -12.56 -9.24 -0.84
C LEU A 42 -11.28 -9.02 -1.67
N ASN A 43 -10.91 -10.00 -2.50
CA ASN A 43 -9.77 -9.84 -3.42
C ASN A 43 -10.26 -9.41 -4.80
N VAL A 44 -9.89 -8.20 -5.23
CA VAL A 44 -10.24 -7.66 -6.55
C VAL A 44 -8.98 -7.54 -7.38
N GLY A 45 -8.75 -8.49 -8.29
CA GLY A 45 -7.59 -8.45 -9.20
C GLY A 45 -6.23 -8.37 -8.51
N GLY A 46 -6.08 -9.04 -7.36
CA GLY A 46 -4.84 -9.03 -6.55
C GLY A 46 -4.78 -7.95 -5.47
N ILE A 47 -5.73 -7.01 -5.43
CA ILE A 47 -5.88 -6.06 -4.33
C ILE A 47 -6.72 -6.73 -3.24
N ALA A 48 -6.13 -6.94 -2.07
CA ALA A 48 -6.85 -7.41 -0.89
C ALA A 48 -7.55 -6.23 -0.22
N VAL A 49 -8.88 -6.26 -0.21
CA VAL A 49 -9.73 -5.30 0.49
C VAL A 49 -10.12 -5.91 1.82
N ASP A 50 -9.64 -5.33 2.92
CA ASP A 50 -10.04 -5.70 4.27
C ASP A 50 -11.31 -4.92 4.67
N LEU A 51 -12.37 -5.65 4.97
CA LEU A 51 -13.68 -5.15 5.38
C LEU A 51 -13.98 -5.48 6.86
N SER A 52 -13.02 -6.04 7.60
CA SER A 52 -13.19 -6.48 8.98
C SER A 52 -13.62 -5.38 9.95
N GLN A 53 -13.36 -4.11 9.60
CA GLN A 53 -13.72 -2.94 10.39
C GLN A 53 -15.11 -2.38 10.08
N LEU A 54 -15.86 -2.98 9.14
CA LEU A 54 -17.24 -2.58 8.89
C LEU A 54 -18.13 -2.94 10.09
N THR A 55 -19.12 -2.09 10.35
CA THR A 55 -20.15 -2.31 11.36
C THR A 55 -21.54 -2.13 10.76
N GLY A 56 -22.46 -3.03 11.06
CA GLY A 56 -23.82 -2.99 10.56
C GLY A 56 -24.79 -2.28 11.51
N TYR A 57 -24.84 -0.95 11.47
CA TYR A 57 -25.85 -0.17 12.21
C TYR A 57 -26.94 0.35 11.26
N ALA A 58 -28.18 0.37 11.75
CA ALA A 58 -29.39 0.52 10.93
C ALA A 58 -29.58 1.88 10.22
N SER A 59 -28.64 2.82 10.27
CA SER A 59 -28.86 4.19 9.80
C SER A 59 -27.65 4.91 9.21
N LEU A 60 -26.48 4.28 9.10
CA LEU A 60 -25.28 4.94 8.57
C LEU A 60 -24.68 4.14 7.41
N ASP A 61 -25.01 4.55 6.18
CA ASP A 61 -24.50 3.96 4.94
C ASP A 61 -23.17 4.64 4.53
N THR A 62 -22.19 4.64 5.42
CA THR A 62 -20.87 5.24 5.16
C THR A 62 -19.78 4.19 5.23
N ALA A 63 -19.16 3.90 4.08
CA ALA A 63 -17.91 3.16 4.00
C ALA A 63 -16.80 4.13 3.55
N SER A 64 -15.72 4.21 4.31
CA SER A 64 -14.55 5.03 3.99
C SER A 64 -13.30 4.17 3.95
N ILE A 65 -12.32 4.61 3.17
CA ILE A 65 -11.01 3.95 3.09
C ILE A 65 -10.17 4.49 4.24
N ALA A 66 -9.91 3.66 5.25
CA ALA A 66 -9.08 4.03 6.40
C ALA A 66 -7.59 4.11 6.04
N SER A 67 -7.12 3.21 5.19
CA SER A 67 -5.75 3.19 4.71
C SER A 67 -5.63 2.49 3.36
N GLN A 68 -4.58 2.82 2.62
CA GLN A 68 -4.14 2.07 1.45
C GLN A 68 -2.62 1.94 1.50
N ASN A 69 -2.11 0.79 1.05
CA ASN A 69 -0.68 0.53 0.93
C ASN A 69 -0.15 0.76 -0.50
N GLY A 70 -1.02 1.14 -1.43
CA GLY A 70 -0.65 1.51 -2.79
C GLY A 70 -0.14 2.95 -2.86
N ALA A 71 0.97 3.15 -3.56
CA ALA A 71 1.46 4.45 -3.97
C ALA A 71 1.61 4.47 -5.49
N ALA A 72 1.37 5.62 -6.12
CA ALA A 72 1.72 5.79 -7.53
C ALA A 72 3.21 5.52 -7.73
N ALA A 73 3.58 4.92 -8.87
CA ALA A 73 4.98 4.82 -9.25
C ALA A 73 5.57 6.24 -9.32
N GLY A 74 6.53 6.53 -8.43
CA GLY A 74 7.21 7.81 -8.39
C GLY A 74 8.39 7.81 -9.35
N ALA A 75 8.57 8.90 -10.10
CA ALA A 75 9.82 9.16 -10.80
C ALA A 75 10.83 9.78 -9.82
N LEU A 76 12.13 9.48 -10.00
CA LEU A 76 13.18 10.11 -9.21
C LEU A 76 13.19 11.62 -9.51
N GLN A 77 12.99 12.45 -8.48
CA GLN A 77 13.02 13.91 -8.59
C GLN A 77 14.33 14.50 -8.12
N GLY A 78 14.99 13.84 -7.17
CA GLY A 78 16.26 14.32 -6.64
C GLY A 78 16.99 13.23 -5.88
N TYR A 79 18.22 13.55 -5.51
CA TYR A 79 19.02 12.71 -4.65
C TYR A 79 19.84 13.57 -3.69
N SER A 80 20.16 13.01 -2.53
CA SER A 80 21.06 13.61 -1.55
C SER A 80 21.99 12.53 -0.99
N ILE A 81 23.16 12.96 -0.53
CA ILE A 81 24.12 12.08 0.13
C ILE A 81 24.11 12.42 1.61
N ALA A 82 23.75 11.45 2.43
CA ALA A 82 23.80 11.56 3.89
C ALA A 82 25.26 11.50 4.38
N LYS A 83 25.50 11.98 5.61
CA LYS A 83 26.85 12.04 6.20
C LYS A 83 27.51 10.67 6.35
N ASP A 84 26.74 9.60 6.38
CA ASP A 84 27.20 8.21 6.43
C ASP A 84 27.53 7.62 5.04
N GLY A 85 27.47 8.44 3.98
CA GLY A 85 27.68 8.03 2.60
C GLY A 85 26.48 7.37 1.94
N THR A 86 25.31 7.29 2.60
CA THR A 86 24.10 6.74 1.99
C THR A 86 23.53 7.71 0.95
N LEU A 87 23.28 7.21 -0.26
CA LEU A 87 22.60 7.93 -1.34
C LEU A 87 21.09 7.75 -1.18
N VAL A 88 20.39 8.84 -0.91
CA VAL A 88 18.93 8.87 -0.72
C VAL A 88 18.29 9.50 -1.95
N GLY A 89 17.39 8.77 -2.61
CA GLY A 89 16.58 9.28 -3.72
C GLY A 89 15.23 9.78 -3.21
N THR A 90 14.80 10.96 -3.66
CA THR A 90 13.46 11.50 -3.44
C THR A 90 12.61 11.33 -4.69
N PHE A 91 11.39 10.82 -4.53
CA PHE A 91 10.51 10.45 -5.64
C PHE A 91 9.28 11.35 -5.71
N SER A 92 8.64 11.43 -6.88
CA SER A 92 7.44 12.26 -7.11
C SER A 92 6.21 11.80 -6.33
N ASN A 93 6.21 10.58 -5.80
CA ASN A 93 5.19 10.05 -4.91
C ASN A 93 5.44 10.38 -3.43
N GLY A 94 6.43 11.23 -3.12
CA GLY A 94 6.79 11.61 -1.75
C GLY A 94 7.67 10.60 -1.01
N ALA A 95 7.98 9.45 -1.62
CA ALA A 95 8.87 8.47 -1.02
C ALA A 95 10.33 8.98 -0.99
N SER A 96 11.04 8.65 0.08
CA SER A 96 12.50 8.81 0.19
C SER A 96 13.12 7.45 0.48
N LEU A 97 13.94 6.95 -0.44
CA LEU A 97 14.51 5.60 -0.37
C LEU A 97 16.03 5.67 -0.44
N ALA A 98 16.70 4.81 0.33
CA ALA A 98 18.13 4.58 0.15
C ALA A 98 18.34 3.80 -1.15
N ILE A 99 18.96 4.43 -2.13
CA ILE A 99 19.20 3.88 -3.47
C ILE A 99 20.66 3.44 -3.67
N GLY A 100 21.54 3.73 -2.71
CA GLY A 100 22.93 3.29 -2.74
C GLY A 100 23.74 3.76 -1.53
N ARG A 101 25.02 3.41 -1.50
CA ARG A 101 25.98 3.89 -0.50
C ARG A 101 27.39 4.00 -1.10
N ILE A 102 28.11 5.05 -0.73
CA ILE A 102 29.51 5.24 -1.09
C ILE A 102 30.36 4.27 -0.29
N ALA A 103 31.11 3.42 -0.99
CA ALA A 103 32.13 2.57 -0.38
C ALA A 103 33.45 3.36 -0.27
N LEU A 104 34.07 3.33 0.91
CA LEU A 104 35.39 3.89 1.14
C LEU A 104 36.38 2.74 1.39
N ALA A 105 37.54 2.82 0.75
CA ALA A 105 38.64 1.89 0.99
C ALA A 105 39.69 2.57 1.88
N THR A 106 40.23 1.81 2.82
CA THR A 106 41.43 2.20 3.58
C THR A 106 42.53 1.20 3.30
N PHE A 107 43.76 1.68 3.21
CA PHE A 107 44.93 0.85 2.91
C PHE A 107 45.89 0.91 4.07
N ALA A 108 46.44 -0.25 4.47
CA ALA A 108 47.42 -0.34 5.54
C ALA A 108 48.74 0.40 5.21
N ASN A 109 49.09 0.48 3.91
CA ASN A 109 50.23 1.26 3.43
C ASN A 109 49.81 2.18 2.26
N PRO A 110 49.30 3.38 2.55
CA PRO A 110 48.92 4.34 1.51
C PRO A 110 50.08 4.78 0.60
N ALA A 111 51.32 4.79 1.13
CA ALA A 111 52.51 5.20 0.37
C ALA A 111 52.96 4.17 -0.69
N GLY A 112 52.50 2.92 -0.56
CA GLY A 112 52.74 1.86 -1.55
C GLY A 112 51.77 1.87 -2.73
N LEU A 113 50.83 2.81 -2.77
CA LEU A 113 49.90 2.94 -3.89
C LEU A 113 50.62 3.57 -5.09
N GLU A 114 50.56 2.89 -6.23
CA GLU A 114 51.07 3.42 -7.49
C GLU A 114 50.06 4.39 -8.11
N LYS A 115 50.52 5.57 -8.49
CA LYS A 115 49.67 6.55 -9.18
C LYS A 115 49.50 6.11 -10.65
N THR A 116 48.31 5.61 -10.98
CA THR A 116 47.87 5.49 -12.37
C THR A 116 47.13 6.76 -12.76
N GLY A 117 47.77 7.64 -13.54
CA GLY A 117 47.21 8.91 -14.02
C GLY A 117 48.22 10.03 -14.19
#